data_AF-A0A7V0YU53-F1
#
_entry.id   AF-A0A7V0YU53-F1
#
_cell.length_a   1.000
_cell.length_b   1.000
_cell.length_c   1.000
_cell.angle_alpha   90.00
_cell.angle_beta   90.00
_cell.angle_gamma   90.00
#
_symmetry.space_group_name_H-M   'P 1'
#
loop_
_entity.id
_entity.type
_entity.pdbx_description
1 polymer ?
#
loop_
_entity_poly.entity_id
_entity_poly.type
_entity_poly.pdbx_seq_one_letter_code
_entity_poly.pdbx_strand_id
1 'polypeptide(L)'
;MNLLESIVSGIQVLFSHKMRTLLTLLGVLIGVAAVIGMISIGDGAKTIIMEDSEKIGGATMIRFRRAGYIMRNNRWVRNDSKENFVYEDALAIEEQCPSVKHVMPSISQRRDVRITAGSGLNMKEMYAGYQGVTPNFRKAMKWDVQTGRFITDAD
;
A
#
# COMPACT_ATOMS: atom_id res chain seq x y z
N MET A 1 23.69 39.83 -44.13
CA MET A 1 23.20 38.43 -44.08
C MET A 1 21.97 38.42 -43.20
N ASN A 2 20.78 38.23 -43.76
CA ASN A 2 19.54 38.26 -43.00
C ASN A 2 19.29 36.89 -42.34
N LEU A 3 18.99 36.89 -41.04
CA LEU A 3 18.67 35.66 -40.28
C LEU A 3 17.54 34.83 -40.94
N LEU A 4 16.57 35.51 -41.55
CA LEU A 4 15.47 34.86 -42.26
C LEU A 4 15.95 34.09 -43.50
N GLU A 5 16.90 34.64 -44.27
CA GLU A 5 17.47 33.94 -45.44
C GLU A 5 18.26 32.70 -45.00
N SER A 6 18.97 32.78 -43.87
CA SER A 6 19.69 31.62 -43.31
C SER A 6 18.74 30.50 -42.84
N ILE A 7 17.62 30.83 -42.21
CA ILE A 7 16.61 29.84 -41.79
C ILE A 7 15.95 29.19 -43.02
N VAL A 8 15.53 30.00 -44.01
CA VAL A 8 14.91 29.50 -45.24
C VAL A 8 15.87 28.58 -46.01
N SER A 9 17.13 29.00 -46.17
CA SER A 9 18.16 28.17 -46.79
C SER A 9 18.39 26.86 -46.04
N GLY A 10 18.41 26.88 -44.71
CA GLY A 10 18.57 25.68 -43.89
C GLY A 10 17.43 24.68 -44.07
N ILE A 11 16.18 25.16 -44.10
CA ILE A 11 14.99 24.31 -44.34
C ILE A 11 15.05 23.66 -45.73
N GLN A 12 15.47 24.40 -46.76
CA GLN A 12 15.60 23.88 -48.13
C GLN A 12 16.62 22.74 -48.23
N VAL A 13 17.72 22.83 -47.49
CA VAL A 13 18.75 21.77 -47.39
C VAL A 13 18.17 20.53 -46.69
N LEU A 14 17.41 20.70 -45.60
CA LEU A 14 16.76 19.59 -44.90
C LEU A 14 15.80 18.81 -45.81
N PHE A 15 15.03 19.51 -46.65
CA PHE A 15 14.13 18.89 -47.65
C PHE A 15 14.87 18.25 -48.83
N SER A 16 16.08 18.72 -49.15
CA SER A 16 16.92 18.13 -50.20
C SER A 16 17.55 16.80 -49.77
N HIS A 17 17.68 16.54 -48.47
CA HIS A 17 18.29 15.33 -47.91
C HIS A 17 17.32 14.54 -47.03
N LYS A 18 16.11 14.29 -47.55
CA LYS A 18 14.96 13.70 -46.82
C LYS A 18 15.32 12.48 -45.98
N MET A 19 16.07 11.53 -46.53
CA MET A 19 16.40 10.28 -45.83
C MET A 19 17.34 10.50 -44.64
N ARG A 20 18.35 11.36 -44.80
CA ARG A 20 19.27 11.71 -43.71
C ARG A 20 18.53 12.47 -42.61
N THR A 21 17.75 13.48 -42.98
CA THR A 21 16.95 14.30 -42.05
C THR A 21 15.93 13.45 -41.29
N LEU A 22 15.27 12.51 -41.96
CA LEU A 22 14.29 11.62 -41.34
C LEU A 22 14.93 10.71 -40.30
N LEU A 23 16.05 10.05 -40.65
CA LEU A 23 16.73 9.11 -39.76
C LEU A 23 17.33 9.80 -38.53
N THR A 24 17.87 11.02 -38.66
CA THR A 24 18.39 11.76 -37.52
C THR A 24 17.28 12.24 -36.59
N LEU A 25 16.17 12.74 -37.14
CA LEU A 25 15.00 13.12 -36.34
C LEU A 25 14.37 11.92 -35.63
N LEU A 26 14.25 10.79 -36.32
CA LEU A 26 13.74 9.55 -35.74
C LEU A 26 14.58 9.11 -34.54
N GLY A 27 15.91 9.15 -34.68
CA GLY A 27 16.83 8.78 -33.59
C GLY A 27 16.66 9.66 -32.35
N VAL A 28 16.57 10.98 -32.52
CA VAL A 28 16.34 11.91 -31.41
C VAL A 28 14.97 11.69 -30.77
N LEU A 29 13.94 11.47 -31.59
CA LEU A 29 12.56 11.28 -31.11
C LEU A 29 12.42 9.99 -30.30
N ILE A 30 12.96 8.88 -30.80
CA ILE A 30 12.97 7.60 -30.06
C ILE A 30 13.81 7.73 -28.79
N GLY A 31 14.97 8.39 -28.86
CA GLY A 31 15.85 8.59 -27.70
C GLY A 31 15.17 9.36 -26.56
N VAL A 32 14.54 10.49 -26.88
CA VAL A 32 13.83 11.30 -25.89
C VAL A 32 12.57 10.57 -25.38
N ALA A 33 11.82 9.91 -26.26
CA ALA A 33 10.64 9.14 -25.88
C ALA A 33 10.98 7.99 -24.93
N ALA A 34 12.08 7.27 -25.17
CA ALA A 34 12.52 6.17 -24.31
C ALA A 34 12.91 6.66 -22.91
N VAL A 35 13.62 7.78 -22.81
CA VAL A 35 14.02 8.39 -21.53
C VAL A 35 12.80 8.86 -20.75
N ILE A 36 11.88 9.60 -21.38
CA ILE A 36 10.64 10.08 -20.74
C ILE A 36 9.76 8.90 -20.29
N GLY A 37 9.65 7.87 -21.14
CA GLY A 37 8.89 6.66 -20.82
C GLY A 37 9.43 5.93 -19.60
N MET A 38 10.75 5.71 -19.56
CA MET A 38 11.41 5.07 -18.43
C MET A 38 11.20 5.84 -17.12
N ILE A 39 11.36 7.16 -17.15
CA ILE A 39 11.19 8.01 -15.96
C ILE A 39 9.74 7.97 -15.48
N SER A 40 8.78 8.10 -16.40
CA SER A 40 7.35 8.07 -16.08
C SER A 40 6.93 6.73 -15.44
N ILE A 41 7.43 5.62 -15.98
CA ILE A 41 7.17 4.29 -15.42
C ILE A 41 7.80 4.15 -14.02
N GLY A 42 9.04 4.61 -13.85
CA GLY A 42 9.74 4.55 -12.58
C GLY A 42 9.03 5.35 -11.48
N ASP A 43 8.60 6.57 -11.79
CA ASP A 43 7.92 7.45 -10.83
C ASP A 43 6.48 6.97 -10.53
N GLY A 44 5.78 6.46 -11.54
CA GLY A 44 4.46 5.83 -11.35
C GLY A 44 4.54 4.59 -10.46
N ALA A 45 5.51 3.70 -10.69
CA ALA A 45 5.72 2.52 -9.86
C ALA A 45 6.06 2.89 -8.41
N LYS A 46 6.92 3.91 -8.22
CA LYS A 46 7.26 4.43 -6.89
C LYS A 46 6.01 4.94 -6.16
N THR A 47 5.15 5.70 -6.85
CA THR A 47 3.91 6.24 -6.26
C THR A 47 2.96 5.11 -5.82
N ILE A 48 2.75 4.11 -6.67
CA ILE A 48 1.91 2.95 -6.34
C ILE A 48 2.45 2.21 -5.10
N ILE A 49 3.76 1.97 -5.04
CA ILE A 49 4.39 1.31 -3.89
C ILE A 49 4.22 2.15 -2.61
N MET A 50 4.36 3.47 -2.70
CA MET A 50 4.15 4.37 -1.57
C MET A 50 2.69 4.32 -1.08
N GLU A 51 1.72 4.41 -1.99
CA GLU A 51 0.29 4.33 -1.65
C GLU A 51 -0.09 2.98 -1.04
N ASP A 52 0.39 1.87 -1.60
CA ASP A 52 0.10 0.54 -1.08
C ASP A 52 0.80 0.30 0.26
N SER A 53 2.00 0.85 0.46
CA SER A 53 2.66 0.84 1.76
C SER A 53 1.85 1.59 2.80
N GLU A 54 1.31 2.78 2.47
CA GLU A 54 0.42 3.53 3.36
C GLU A 54 -0.85 2.76 3.73
N LYS A 55 -1.48 2.05 2.78
CA LYS A 55 -2.69 1.24 3.05
C LYS A 55 -2.46 0.11 4.05
N ILE A 56 -1.23 -0.38 4.18
CA ILE A 56 -0.87 -1.45 5.12
C ILE A 56 -0.51 -0.88 6.51
N GLY A 57 -0.61 0.44 6.71
CA GLY A 57 -0.25 1.16 7.94
C GLY A 57 1.05 1.97 7.82
N GLY A 58 1.65 2.00 6.63
CA GLY A 58 2.88 2.75 6.34
C GLY A 58 4.12 2.22 7.05
N ALA A 59 5.23 2.95 6.91
CA ALA A 59 6.51 2.67 7.59
C ALA A 59 6.47 2.94 9.10
N THR A 60 5.38 3.51 9.61
CA THR A 60 5.23 3.96 11.00
C THR A 60 4.41 3.02 11.87
N MET A 61 3.86 1.92 11.32
CA MET A 61 3.08 0.97 12.10
C MET A 61 4.00 -0.04 12.80
N ILE A 62 3.94 -0.04 14.14
CA ILE A 62 4.58 -1.05 14.97
C ILE A 62 3.50 -2.04 15.43
N ARG A 63 3.67 -3.31 15.08
CA ARG A 63 2.75 -4.37 15.48
C ARG A 63 3.35 -5.21 16.59
N PHE A 64 2.75 -5.14 17.77
CA PHE A 64 3.03 -6.08 18.85
C PHE A 64 2.16 -7.31 18.70
N ARG A 65 2.80 -8.47 18.63
CA ARG A 65 2.12 -9.76 18.72
C ARG A 65 2.99 -10.68 19.55
N ARG A 66 2.37 -11.45 20.43
CA ARG A 66 3.06 -12.53 21.12
C ARG A 66 3.60 -13.53 20.10
N ALA A 67 4.91 -13.74 20.11
CA ALA A 67 5.54 -14.77 19.32
C ALA A 67 5.19 -16.15 19.89
N GLY A 68 4.71 -17.06 19.05
CA GLY A 68 4.44 -18.45 19.46
C GLY A 68 5.70 -19.25 19.76
N TYR A 69 6.84 -18.82 19.22
CA TYR A 69 8.16 -19.38 19.44
C TYR A 69 9.16 -18.27 19.72
N ILE A 70 10.09 -18.52 20.62
CA ILE A 70 11.16 -17.62 21.00
C ILE A 70 12.50 -18.36 20.88
N MET A 71 13.55 -17.62 20.57
CA MET A 71 14.89 -18.20 20.49
C MET A 71 15.52 -18.23 21.89
N ARG A 72 15.79 -19.44 22.39
CA ARG A 72 16.55 -19.65 23.63
C ARG A 72 17.73 -20.57 23.30
N ASN A 73 18.95 -20.17 23.67
CA ASN A 73 20.18 -20.93 23.42
C ASN A 73 20.33 -21.40 21.96
N ASN A 74 20.15 -20.49 20.99
CA ASN A 74 20.19 -20.79 19.54
C ASN A 74 19.18 -21.84 19.05
N ARG A 75 18.13 -22.14 19.82
CA ARG A 75 17.04 -23.04 19.39
C ARG A 75 15.70 -22.33 19.49
N TRP A 76 14.82 -22.61 18.52
CA TRP A 76 13.43 -22.17 18.56
C TRP A 76 12.66 -23.04 19.55
N VAL A 77 12.20 -22.44 20.63
CA VAL A 77 11.40 -23.11 21.67
C VAL A 77 10.02 -22.47 21.69
N ARG A 78 8.98 -23.27 21.94
CA ARG A 78 7.62 -22.75 22.11
C ARG A 78 7.60 -21.76 23.27
N ASN A 79 6.99 -20.60 23.06
CA ASN A 79 6.88 -19.57 24.08
C ASN A 79 5.85 -20.01 25.14
N ASP A 80 6.35 -20.30 26.35
CA ASP A 80 5.61 -20.79 27.52
C ASP A 80 4.95 -19.69 28.36
N SER A 81 5.28 -18.42 28.10
CA SER A 81 4.70 -17.29 28.84
C SER A 81 3.17 -17.32 28.83
N LYS A 82 2.52 -16.93 29.92
CA LYS A 82 1.06 -16.76 29.96
C LYS A 82 0.63 -15.31 29.76
N GLU A 83 1.58 -14.40 29.67
CA GLU A 83 1.32 -12.99 29.49
C GLU A 83 0.81 -12.73 28.08
N ASN A 84 -0.36 -12.11 28.00
CA ASN A 84 -0.96 -11.63 26.78
C ASN A 84 -1.19 -10.13 26.96
N PHE A 85 -1.13 -9.40 25.85
CA PHE A 85 -1.51 -8.00 25.85
C PHE A 85 -2.98 -7.86 26.23
N VAL A 86 -3.25 -6.99 27.19
CA VAL A 86 -4.59 -6.67 27.65
C VAL A 86 -5.04 -5.32 27.08
N TYR A 87 -6.33 -5.00 27.22
CA TYR A 87 -6.86 -3.77 26.65
C TYR A 87 -6.34 -2.53 27.39
N GLU A 88 -6.07 -2.67 28.70
CA GLU A 88 -5.47 -1.65 29.55
C GLU A 88 -4.08 -1.22 29.05
N ASP A 89 -3.31 -2.14 28.45
CA ASP A 89 -2.02 -1.81 27.84
C ASP A 89 -2.20 -0.84 26.65
N ALA A 90 -3.27 -1.02 25.87
CA ALA A 90 -3.56 -0.14 24.74
C ALA A 90 -3.94 1.27 25.22
N LEU A 91 -4.73 1.37 26.29
CA LEU A 91 -5.09 2.65 26.91
C LEU A 91 -3.87 3.35 27.52
N ALA A 92 -2.99 2.60 28.19
CA ALA A 92 -1.76 3.13 28.76
C ALA A 92 -0.82 3.69 27.67
N ILE A 93 -0.72 3.02 26.52
CA ILE A 93 0.06 3.52 25.37
C ILE A 93 -0.56 4.81 24.82
N GLU A 94 -1.88 4.87 24.70
CA GLU A 94 -2.57 6.06 24.21
C GLU A 94 -2.36 7.29 25.13
N GLU A 95 -2.33 7.07 26.46
CA GLU A 95 -2.12 8.14 27.45
C GLU A 95 -0.64 8.53 27.61
N GLN A 96 0.27 7.55 27.67
CA GLN A 96 1.67 7.78 28.05
C GLN A 96 2.60 8.07 26.86
N CYS A 97 2.19 7.74 25.64
CA CYS A 97 3.04 7.89 24.44
C CYS A 97 2.46 8.94 23.48
N PRO A 98 2.76 10.25 23.68
CA PRO A 98 2.23 11.34 22.84
C PRO A 98 2.74 11.30 21.38
N SER A 99 3.81 10.54 21.11
CA SER A 99 4.32 10.32 19.75
C SER A 99 3.47 9.33 18.95
N VAL A 100 2.62 8.53 19.60
CA VAL A 100 1.75 7.55 18.95
C VAL A 100 0.43 8.22 18.61
N LYS A 101 0.15 8.37 17.32
CA LYS A 101 -1.07 9.04 16.85
C LYS A 101 -2.34 8.20 17.04
N HIS A 102 -2.23 6.90 16.84
CA HIS A 102 -3.36 5.97 16.90
C HIS A 102 -2.90 4.63 17.50
N VAL A 103 -3.69 4.11 18.45
CA VAL A 103 -3.51 2.78 19.02
C VAL A 103 -4.64 1.87 18.51
N MET A 104 -4.28 0.66 18.10
CA MET A 104 -5.19 -0.27 17.43
C MET A 104 -5.10 -1.67 18.06
N PRO A 105 -5.75 -1.90 19.22
CA PRO A 105 -5.87 -3.24 19.73
C PRO A 105 -6.69 -4.06 18.73
N SER A 106 -6.22 -5.27 18.44
CA SER A 106 -6.96 -6.18 17.56
C SER A 106 -6.83 -7.63 17.98
N ILE A 107 -7.94 -8.34 17.88
CA ILE A 107 -8.03 -9.78 18.10
C ILE A 107 -8.38 -10.39 16.75
N SER A 108 -7.46 -11.17 16.16
CA SER A 108 -7.69 -11.81 14.87
C SER A 108 -7.67 -13.33 15.02
N GLN A 109 -8.75 -13.97 14.58
CA GLN A 109 -8.84 -15.42 14.47
C GLN A 109 -9.18 -15.79 13.03
N ARG A 110 -8.34 -16.63 12.43
CA ARG A 110 -8.53 -17.15 11.08
C ARG A 110 -9.18 -18.52 11.21
N ARG A 111 -10.50 -18.62 10.95
CA ARG A 111 -11.33 -19.86 10.95
C ARG A 111 -11.92 -20.30 12.30
N ASP A 112 -12.63 -19.42 12.99
CA ASP A 112 -13.34 -19.79 14.22
C ASP A 112 -14.86 -19.62 14.14
N VAL A 113 -15.36 -18.96 13.08
CA VAL A 113 -16.80 -18.67 12.96
C VAL A 113 -17.40 -19.51 11.85
N ARG A 114 -18.33 -20.39 12.21
CA ARG A 114 -19.22 -21.04 11.25
C ARG A 114 -20.34 -20.08 10.89
N ILE A 115 -20.37 -19.67 9.64
CA ILE A 115 -21.45 -18.87 9.07
C ILE A 115 -22.34 -19.82 8.26
N THR A 116 -23.62 -19.85 8.63
CA THR A 116 -24.64 -20.56 7.89
C THR A 116 -25.51 -19.53 7.18
N ALA A 117 -25.58 -19.62 5.85
CA ALA A 117 -26.43 -18.75 5.05
C ALA A 117 -27.38 -19.58 4.16
N GLY A 118 -28.61 -19.09 4.01
CA GLY A 118 -29.69 -19.76 3.27
C GLY A 118 -30.73 -20.43 4.17
N SER A 119 -31.78 -20.97 3.57
CA SER A 119 -32.86 -21.69 4.26
C SER A 119 -33.22 -22.99 3.53
N GLY A 120 -33.44 -24.08 4.27
CA GLY A 120 -33.84 -25.37 3.71
C GLY A 120 -32.71 -26.10 2.96
N LEU A 121 -33.00 -26.64 1.78
CA LEU A 121 -32.06 -27.46 0.98
C LEU A 121 -30.87 -26.68 0.39
N ASN A 122 -30.91 -25.34 0.40
CA ASN A 122 -29.85 -24.46 -0.11
C ASN A 122 -28.93 -23.92 1.01
N MET A 123 -28.87 -24.60 2.15
CA MET A 123 -28.02 -24.22 3.28
C MET A 123 -26.54 -24.40 2.92
N LYS A 124 -25.78 -23.30 2.97
CA LYS A 124 -24.34 -23.30 2.73
C LYS A 124 -23.62 -22.94 4.02
N GLU A 125 -22.77 -23.86 4.50
CA GLU A 125 -21.87 -23.60 5.62
C GLU A 125 -20.55 -23.05 5.09
N MET A 126 -20.06 -21.98 5.72
CA MET A 126 -18.75 -21.40 5.44
C MET A 126 -18.03 -21.11 6.75
N TYR A 127 -16.72 -21.33 6.77
CA TYR A 127 -15.88 -20.91 7.88
C TYR A 127 -15.22 -19.58 7.54
N ALA A 128 -15.46 -18.59 8.39
CA ALA A 128 -14.85 -17.28 8.29
C ALA A 128 -13.93 -17.01 9.49
N GLY A 129 -12.95 -16.14 9.28
CA GLY A 129 -12.25 -15.49 10.38
C GLY A 129 -12.97 -14.22 10.77
N TYR A 130 -12.72 -13.74 11.98
CA TYR A 130 -13.13 -12.42 12.43
C TYR A 130 -11.94 -11.64 12.95
N GLN A 131 -12.08 -10.33 12.95
CA GLN A 131 -11.12 -9.41 13.52
C GLN A 131 -11.88 -8.43 14.41
N GLY A 132 -11.72 -8.59 15.72
CA GLY A 132 -12.17 -7.59 16.70
C GLY A 132 -11.23 -6.40 16.65
N VAL A 133 -11.78 -5.20 16.46
CA VAL A 133 -11.05 -3.93 16.33
C VAL A 133 -11.83 -2.82 17.02
N THR A 134 -11.16 -1.70 17.33
CA THR A 134 -11.80 -0.48 17.84
C THR A 134 -12.16 0.48 16.69
N PRO A 135 -13.03 1.48 16.93
CA PRO A 135 -13.38 2.49 15.92
C PRO A 135 -12.18 3.27 15.36
N ASN A 136 -11.14 3.46 16.18
CA ASN A 136 -9.88 4.07 15.77
C ASN A 136 -9.16 3.33 14.63
N PHE A 137 -9.44 2.04 14.46
CA PHE A 137 -8.88 1.22 13.38
C PHE A 137 -9.17 1.79 11.99
N ARG A 138 -10.37 2.35 11.77
CA ARG A 138 -10.73 2.98 10.49
C ARG A 138 -9.86 4.19 10.17
N LYS A 139 -9.64 5.06 11.16
CA LYS A 139 -8.83 6.28 11.01
C LYS A 139 -7.37 5.93 10.74
N ALA A 140 -6.85 4.94 11.46
CA ALA A 140 -5.45 4.55 11.37
C ALA A 140 -5.11 3.79 10.07
N MET A 141 -5.98 2.89 9.61
CA MET A 141 -5.79 2.15 8.34
C MET A 141 -6.32 2.88 7.10
N LYS A 142 -6.89 4.09 7.28
CA LYS A 142 -7.58 4.85 6.22
C LYS A 142 -8.58 3.99 5.44
N TRP A 143 -9.32 3.12 6.13
CA TRP A 143 -10.28 2.23 5.49
C TRP A 143 -11.50 2.98 4.98
N ASP A 144 -11.80 2.77 3.71
CA ASP A 144 -13.03 3.27 3.10
C ASP A 144 -14.15 2.23 3.21
N VAL A 145 -15.30 2.65 3.74
CA VAL A 145 -16.43 1.77 4.02
C VAL A 145 -17.28 1.71 2.76
N GLN A 146 -17.29 0.57 2.08
CA GLN A 146 -18.06 0.41 0.84
C GLN A 146 -19.57 0.50 1.06
N THR A 147 -20.06 -0.07 2.17
CA THR A 147 -21.50 -0.11 2.47
C THR A 147 -21.73 0.04 3.97
N GLY A 148 -22.74 0.83 4.34
CA GLY A 148 -23.16 1.01 5.73
C GLY A 148 -22.29 1.98 6.52
N ARG A 149 -22.06 1.68 7.79
CA ARG A 149 -21.21 2.47 8.70
C ARG A 149 -20.18 1.58 9.37
N PHE A 150 -19.02 2.14 9.70
CA PHE A 150 -18.07 1.45 10.58
C PHE A 150 -18.58 1.43 12.02
N ILE A 151 -17.99 0.55 12.84
CA ILE A 151 -18.24 0.50 14.28
C ILE A 151 -17.90 1.85 14.95
N THR A 152 -18.66 2.18 15.98
CA THR A 152 -18.54 3.41 16.77
C THR A 152 -18.26 3.07 18.23
N ASP A 153 -17.88 4.05 19.06
CA ASP A 153 -17.55 3.80 20.48
C ASP A 153 -18.76 3.32 21.31
N ALA A 154 -19.97 3.39 20.74
CA ALA A 154 -21.21 2.94 21.37
C ALA A 154 -21.61 1.50 20.99
N ASP A 155 -20.92 0.86 20.03
CA ASP A 155 -21.16 -0.54 19.61
C ASP A 155 -20.22 -1.49 20.36
#